data_AF-A0A7S1ZQ59-F1
#
_entry.id   AF-A0A7S1ZQ59-F1
#
_cell.length_a   1.000
_cell.length_b   1.000
_cell.length_c   1.000
_cell.angle_alpha   90.00
_cell.angle_beta   90.00
_cell.angle_gamma   90.00
#
_symmetry.space_group_name_H-M   'P 1'
#
loop_
_entity.id
_entity.type
_entity.pdbx_description
1 polymer ?
#
loop_
_entity_poly.entity_id
_entity_poly.type
_entity_poly.pdbx_seq_one_letter_code
_entity_poly.pdbx_strand_id
1 'polypeptide(L)'
;KECDGSIEKDEEVQFDDDDICNLEGLASAKGSQLNGKFVKVLGYDSSLERYKVELIAPPSGIEMHCFTVKGKNLKCVHYGVGCDGCGQYPIAGRRFKCQDCSEEIGFDICGSCFDAGVHSRPSGGADAAGRFNQKHHPEHKMKEMKEKWIQTANPTIPLTNHQYVW
;
A
#
# COMPACT_ATOMS: atom_id res chain seq x y z
N LYS A 1 1.30 15.90 33.98
CA LYS A 1 2.32 15.40 33.04
C LYS A 1 1.76 15.65 31.66
N GLU A 2 2.24 16.73 31.04
CA GLU A 2 1.85 17.13 29.70
C GLU A 2 2.34 16.05 28.73
N CYS A 3 1.43 15.55 27.88
CA CYS A 3 1.80 14.71 26.76
C CYS A 3 2.17 15.65 25.62
N ASP A 4 3.47 15.86 25.49
CA ASP A 4 4.15 16.39 24.32
C ASP A 4 3.88 15.49 23.12
N GLY A 5 2.70 15.63 22.52
CA GLY A 5 2.37 15.04 21.23
C GLY A 5 3.16 15.72 20.13
N SER A 6 4.45 15.43 20.05
CA SER A 6 5.25 15.66 18.86
C SER A 6 4.53 14.95 17.70
N ILE A 7 3.85 15.74 16.88
CA ILE A 7 3.36 15.31 15.57
C ILE A 7 4.62 14.90 14.82
N GLU A 8 4.84 13.58 14.72
CA GLU A 8 5.83 13.03 13.81
C GLU A 8 5.55 13.67 12.46
N LYS A 9 6.50 14.45 11.95
CA LYS A 9 6.42 14.96 10.60
C LYS A 9 6.46 13.73 9.72
N ASP A 10 5.30 13.28 9.27
CA ASP A 10 5.18 12.29 8.20
C ASP A 10 6.12 12.78 7.09
N GLU A 11 7.26 12.13 6.95
CA GLU A 11 8.22 12.40 5.90
C GLU A 11 7.47 12.15 4.59
N GLU A 12 7.01 13.23 3.95
CA GLU A 12 6.04 13.12 2.86
C GLU A 12 6.68 12.28 1.76
N VAL A 13 6.13 11.08 1.55
CA VAL A 13 6.68 10.12 0.59
C VAL A 13 6.70 10.80 -0.79
N GLN A 14 7.88 11.04 -1.34
CA GLN A 14 8.05 11.65 -2.66
C GLN A 14 7.76 10.61 -3.74
N PHE A 15 6.88 10.90 -4.71
CA PHE A 15 6.51 10.00 -5.80
C PHE A 15 7.26 10.30 -7.10
N ASP A 16 7.64 9.23 -7.79
CA ASP A 16 8.32 9.31 -9.08
C ASP A 16 7.30 9.16 -10.22
N ASP A 17 7.69 9.54 -11.43
CA ASP A 17 6.89 9.35 -12.63
C ASP A 17 6.59 7.85 -12.83
N ASP A 18 5.38 7.55 -13.28
CA ASP A 18 4.81 6.20 -13.45
C ASP A 18 4.59 5.40 -12.14
N ASP A 19 4.86 5.97 -10.95
CA ASP A 19 4.43 5.36 -9.69
C ASP A 19 2.91 5.15 -9.68
N ILE A 20 2.47 3.97 -9.22
CA ILE A 20 1.06 3.73 -8.99
C ILE A 20 0.72 3.93 -7.53
N CYS A 21 -0.34 4.69 -7.30
CA CYS A 21 -0.79 5.09 -5.98
C CYS A 21 -2.28 4.79 -5.80
N ASN A 22 -2.69 4.57 -4.56
CA ASN A 22 -4.09 4.62 -4.18
C ASN A 22 -4.45 6.05 -3.75
N LEU A 23 -5.61 6.54 -4.19
CA LEU A 23 -6.14 7.83 -3.75
C LEU A 23 -6.92 7.68 -2.46
N GLU A 24 -6.57 8.50 -1.47
CA GLU A 24 -7.29 8.55 -0.20
C GLU A 24 -7.43 9.97 0.34
N GLY A 25 -8.40 10.18 1.23
CA GLY A 25 -8.56 11.42 1.97
C GLY A 25 -9.02 12.63 1.14
N LEU A 26 -9.58 12.42 -0.06
CA LEU A 26 -10.21 13.48 -0.83
C LEU A 26 -11.59 13.80 -0.22
N ALA A 27 -11.80 15.05 0.20
CA ALA A 27 -13.00 15.46 0.95
C ALA A 27 -14.06 16.18 0.09
N SER A 28 -13.74 16.63 -1.12
CA SER A 28 -14.71 17.30 -1.99
C SER A 28 -15.76 16.32 -2.52
N ALA A 29 -16.95 16.79 -2.89
CA ALA A 29 -18.01 15.93 -3.41
C ALA A 29 -17.58 15.12 -4.65
N LYS A 30 -16.81 15.74 -5.56
CA LYS A 30 -16.24 15.05 -6.74
C LYS A 30 -15.01 14.20 -6.38
N GLY A 31 -14.14 14.71 -5.50
CA GLY A 31 -12.90 14.02 -5.13
C GLY A 31 -13.12 12.77 -4.28
N SER A 32 -14.09 12.80 -3.37
CA SER A 32 -14.42 11.65 -2.52
C SER A 32 -14.86 10.42 -3.29
N GLN A 33 -15.46 10.60 -4.48
CA GLN A 33 -15.82 9.52 -5.41
C GLN A 33 -14.59 8.80 -5.99
N LEU A 34 -13.41 9.42 -5.91
CA LEU A 34 -12.15 8.88 -6.38
C LEU A 34 -11.36 8.17 -5.27
N ASN A 35 -11.79 8.26 -4.00
CA ASN A 35 -11.12 7.53 -2.92
C ASN A 35 -11.19 6.02 -3.16
N GLY A 36 -10.09 5.33 -2.91
CA GLY A 36 -9.90 3.90 -3.19
C GLY A 36 -9.58 3.58 -4.65
N LYS A 37 -9.56 4.57 -5.56
CA LYS A 37 -9.13 4.36 -6.96
C LYS A 37 -7.62 4.39 -7.08
N PHE A 38 -7.11 3.66 -8.07
CA PHE A 38 -5.70 3.65 -8.43
C PHE A 38 -5.40 4.70 -9.49
N VAL A 39 -4.30 5.41 -9.29
CA VAL A 39 -3.79 6.42 -10.23
C VAL A 39 -2.32 6.19 -10.52
N LYS A 40 -1.90 6.56 -11.72
CA LYS A 40 -0.50 6.63 -12.14
C LYS A 40 -0.01 8.07 -11.99
N VAL A 41 1.16 8.27 -11.41
CA VAL A 41 1.81 9.57 -11.31
C VAL A 41 2.39 9.95 -12.67
N LEU A 42 2.05 11.15 -13.15
CA LEU A 42 2.56 11.71 -14.41
C LEU A 42 3.66 12.75 -14.20
N GLY A 43 3.93 13.11 -12.95
CA GLY A 43 4.93 14.10 -12.55
C GLY A 43 4.46 15.03 -11.44
N TYR A 44 5.40 15.83 -10.94
CA TYR A 44 5.17 16.81 -9.89
C TYR A 44 5.15 18.24 -10.45
N ASP A 45 4.07 18.96 -10.21
CA ASP A 45 3.95 20.39 -10.48
C ASP A 45 4.41 21.19 -9.27
N SER A 46 5.65 21.69 -9.34
CA SER A 46 6.26 22.48 -8.27
C SER A 46 5.60 23.83 -8.04
N SER A 47 4.87 24.37 -9.03
CA SER A 47 4.15 25.65 -8.88
C SER A 47 2.87 25.50 -8.06
N LEU A 48 2.26 24.31 -8.11
CA LEU A 48 1.03 23.99 -7.38
C LEU A 48 1.27 23.15 -6.12
N GLU A 49 2.51 22.70 -5.92
CA GLU A 49 2.91 21.71 -4.92
C GLU A 49 2.02 20.46 -4.95
N ARG A 50 1.80 19.92 -6.16
CA ARG A 50 0.88 18.82 -6.41
C ARG A 50 1.40 17.87 -7.47
N TYR A 51 1.08 16.59 -7.32
CA TYR A 51 1.31 15.58 -8.33
C TYR A 51 0.21 15.64 -9.38
N LYS A 52 0.59 15.62 -10.65
CA LYS A 52 -0.31 15.33 -11.76
C LYS A 52 -0.47 13.81 -11.83
N VAL A 53 -1.71 13.35 -11.87
CA VAL A 53 -2.03 11.91 -11.83
C VAL A 53 -3.10 11.57 -12.86
N GLU A 54 -3.09 10.31 -13.31
CA GLU A 54 -4.05 9.73 -14.25
C GLU A 54 -4.75 8.51 -13.64
N LEU A 55 -6.09 8.42 -13.77
CA LEU A 55 -6.83 7.22 -13.37
C LEU A 55 -6.49 6.03 -14.27
N ILE A 56 -6.07 4.92 -13.66
CA ILE A 56 -5.73 3.69 -14.40
C ILE A 56 -6.98 3.02 -14.96
N ALA A 57 -8.05 2.99 -14.17
CA ALA A 57 -9.34 2.42 -14.54
C ALA A 57 -10.44 3.45 -14.24
N PRO A 58 -10.65 4.43 -15.14
CA PRO A 58 -11.68 5.44 -14.96
C PRO A 58 -13.06 4.76 -14.98
N PRO A 59 -13.93 5.01 -13.97
CA PRO A 59 -15.28 4.46 -14.00
C PRO A 59 -16.07 5.11 -15.15
N SER A 60 -16.96 4.33 -15.76
CA SER A 60 -17.79 4.77 -16.88
C SER A 60 -18.56 6.05 -16.52
N GLY A 61 -18.42 7.10 -17.34
CA GLY A 61 -19.10 8.39 -17.13
C GLY A 61 -18.31 9.45 -16.39
N ILE A 62 -17.05 9.19 -16.00
CA ILE A 62 -16.14 10.23 -15.50
C ILE A 62 -15.22 10.70 -16.64
N GLU A 63 -15.40 11.94 -17.10
CA GLU A 63 -14.55 12.56 -18.14
C GLU A 63 -13.17 13.00 -17.61
N MET A 64 -13.01 13.11 -16.29
CA MET A 64 -11.76 13.57 -15.68
C MET A 64 -10.80 12.40 -15.48
N HIS A 65 -9.96 12.14 -16.49
CA HIS A 65 -8.92 11.11 -16.44
C HIS A 65 -7.64 11.61 -15.74
N CYS A 66 -7.30 12.89 -15.91
CA CYS A 66 -6.10 13.51 -15.38
C CYS A 66 -6.42 14.72 -14.49
N PHE A 67 -5.76 14.82 -13.34
CA PHE A 67 -5.95 15.92 -12.39
C PHE A 67 -4.73 16.04 -11.47
N THR A 68 -4.72 17.06 -10.60
CA THR A 68 -3.64 17.27 -9.63
C THR A 68 -4.08 17.00 -8.20
N VAL A 69 -3.22 16.36 -7.41
CA VAL A 69 -3.47 16.01 -6.01
C VAL A 69 -2.27 16.31 -5.11
N LYS A 70 -2.52 16.54 -3.82
CA LYS A 70 -1.42 16.67 -2.85
C LYS A 70 -0.79 15.31 -2.55
N GLY A 71 0.51 15.27 -2.26
CA GLY A 71 1.24 14.04 -1.93
C GLY A 71 0.60 13.23 -0.81
N LYS A 72 0.15 13.89 0.27
CA LYS A 72 -0.61 13.26 1.36
C LYS A 72 -1.87 12.46 0.97
N ASN A 73 -2.43 12.73 -0.21
CA ASN A 73 -3.61 12.02 -0.74
C ASN A 73 -3.25 10.79 -1.58
N LEU A 74 -1.95 10.53 -1.77
CA LEU A 74 -1.43 9.36 -2.45
C LEU A 74 -0.86 8.38 -1.42
N LYS A 75 -1.20 7.11 -1.57
CA LYS A 75 -0.61 6.00 -0.82
C LYS A 75 0.15 5.10 -1.78
N CYS A 76 1.39 4.78 -1.42
CA CYS A 76 2.21 3.80 -2.16
C CYS A 76 1.48 2.46 -2.26
N VAL A 77 1.59 1.78 -3.40
CA VAL A 77 0.97 0.48 -3.64
C VAL A 77 2.04 -0.59 -3.81
N HIS A 78 1.96 -1.64 -3.00
CA HIS A 78 2.89 -2.77 -3.02
C HIS A 78 2.29 -3.91 -3.86
N TYR A 79 2.53 -3.89 -5.17
CA TYR A 79 2.03 -4.93 -6.06
C TYR A 79 2.60 -6.31 -5.77
N GLY A 80 1.78 -7.33 -6.02
CA GLY A 80 2.15 -8.73 -5.77
C GLY A 80 2.16 -9.11 -4.29
N VAL A 81 1.75 -8.21 -3.39
CA VAL A 81 1.79 -8.44 -1.94
C VAL A 81 0.42 -8.23 -1.34
N GLY A 82 -0.09 -9.28 -0.68
CA GLY A 82 -1.33 -9.27 0.07
C GLY A 82 -1.07 -9.16 1.57
N CYS A 83 -2.04 -8.60 2.29
CA CYS A 83 -2.01 -8.60 3.74
C CYS A 83 -2.48 -9.96 4.28
N ASP A 84 -1.61 -10.68 5.00
CA ASP A 84 -1.91 -11.98 5.61
C ASP A 84 -2.93 -11.88 6.77
N GLY A 85 -3.14 -10.68 7.31
CA GLY A 85 -4.17 -10.40 8.30
C GLY A 85 -5.57 -10.29 7.68
N CYS A 86 -5.85 -9.18 7.01
CA CYS A 86 -7.18 -8.87 6.48
C CYS A 86 -7.45 -9.41 5.06
N GLY A 87 -6.42 -9.82 4.31
CA GLY A 87 -6.54 -10.27 2.92
C GLY A 87 -6.58 -9.14 1.88
N GLN A 88 -6.36 -7.88 2.28
CA GLN A 88 -6.25 -6.76 1.34
C GLN A 88 -5.14 -7.05 0.32
N TYR A 89 -5.47 -6.96 -0.97
CA TYR A 89 -4.53 -7.14 -2.08
C TYR A 89 -4.83 -6.16 -3.22
N PRO A 90 -3.83 -5.41 -3.72
CA PRO A 90 -2.49 -5.24 -3.14
C PRO A 90 -2.52 -4.43 -1.83
N ILE A 91 -1.46 -4.50 -1.03
CA ILE A 91 -1.29 -3.61 0.13
C ILE A 91 -1.10 -2.17 -0.36
N ALA A 92 -1.92 -1.24 0.13
CA ALA A 92 -1.78 0.19 -0.09
C ALA A 92 -1.39 0.90 1.23
N GLY A 93 -0.49 1.87 1.14
CA GLY A 93 0.07 2.59 2.27
C GLY A 93 1.27 1.88 2.91
N ARG A 94 1.34 1.91 4.24
CA ARG A 94 2.41 1.24 4.99
C ARG A 94 2.28 -0.28 4.84
N ARG A 95 3.41 -0.92 4.60
CA ARG A 95 3.56 -2.38 4.54
C ARG A 95 4.58 -2.81 5.57
N PHE A 96 4.27 -3.87 6.30
CA PHE A 96 5.18 -4.47 7.26
C PHE A 96 5.46 -5.91 6.87
N LYS A 97 6.74 -6.25 6.66
CA LYS A 97 7.18 -7.62 6.36
C LYS A 97 7.82 -8.24 7.60
N CYS A 98 7.48 -9.49 7.90
CA CYS A 98 8.19 -10.28 8.91
C CYS A 98 9.63 -10.54 8.47
N GLN A 99 10.59 -10.38 9.39
CA GLN A 99 12.01 -10.64 9.14
C GLN A 99 12.44 -12.07 9.51
N ASP A 100 11.63 -12.75 10.32
CA ASP A 100 11.98 -14.06 10.88
C ASP A 100 11.29 -15.22 10.11
N CYS A 101 10.21 -14.95 9.37
CA CYS A 101 9.61 -15.91 8.46
C CYS A 101 10.57 -16.22 7.30
N SER A 102 11.01 -17.47 7.22
CA SER A 102 11.95 -17.95 6.20
C SER A 102 11.29 -18.46 4.93
N GLU A 103 9.97 -18.56 4.91
CA GLU A 103 9.20 -19.00 3.75
C GLU A 103 9.36 -18.03 2.58
N GLU A 104 9.42 -18.56 1.36
CA GLU A 104 9.62 -17.76 0.13
C GLU A 104 8.52 -16.71 -0.05
N ILE A 105 7.27 -17.07 0.27
CA ILE A 105 6.13 -16.15 0.23
C ILE A 105 6.17 -15.09 1.35
N GLY A 106 6.89 -15.37 2.45
CA GLY A 106 6.99 -14.52 3.62
C GLY A 106 5.67 -14.30 4.36
N PHE A 107 5.67 -13.33 5.30
CA PHE A 107 4.48 -12.83 5.99
C PHE A 107 4.48 -11.31 5.91
N ASP A 108 3.41 -10.74 5.37
CA ASP A 108 3.25 -9.33 5.05
C ASP A 108 1.90 -8.82 5.55
N ILE A 109 1.87 -7.67 6.21
CA ILE A 109 0.62 -7.04 6.65
C ILE A 109 0.56 -5.55 6.30
N CYS A 110 -0.64 -5.06 6.07
CA CYS A 110 -0.88 -3.63 5.88
C CYS A 110 -0.80 -2.86 7.21
N GLY A 111 -0.61 -1.54 7.11
CA GLY A 111 -0.50 -0.67 8.28
C GLY A 111 -1.68 -0.79 9.26
N SER A 112 -2.91 -0.94 8.76
CA SER A 112 -4.08 -1.08 9.65
C SER A 112 -4.04 -2.39 10.46
N CYS A 113 -3.58 -3.49 9.87
CA CYS A 113 -3.37 -4.75 10.59
C CYS A 113 -2.19 -4.67 11.55
N PHE A 114 -1.17 -3.87 11.22
CA PHE A 114 -0.04 -3.64 12.10
C PHE A 114 -0.46 -2.87 13.35
N ASP A 115 -1.15 -1.74 13.17
CA ASP A 115 -1.66 -0.90 14.26
C ASP A 115 -2.68 -1.65 15.14
N ALA A 116 -3.49 -2.52 14.55
CA ALA A 116 -4.46 -3.35 15.26
C ALA A 116 -3.84 -4.57 15.97
N GLY A 117 -2.51 -4.74 15.92
CA GLY A 117 -1.80 -5.83 16.59
C GLY A 117 -2.10 -7.21 15.98
N VAL A 118 -2.54 -7.28 14.72
CA VAL A 118 -2.89 -8.56 14.08
C VAL A 118 -1.69 -9.49 14.01
N HIS A 119 -0.49 -8.98 13.69
CA HIS A 119 0.75 -9.77 13.64
C HIS A 119 1.15 -10.44 14.96
N SER A 120 0.66 -9.95 16.10
CA SER A 120 0.96 -10.52 17.42
C SER A 120 -0.10 -11.49 17.92
N ARG A 121 -1.10 -11.83 17.11
CA ARG A 121 -2.14 -12.78 17.51
C ARG A 121 -1.58 -14.20 17.56
N PRO A 122 -1.95 -15.00 18.57
CA PRO A 122 -1.46 -16.36 18.71
C PRO A 122 -1.83 -17.23 17.50
N SER A 123 -0.91 -18.10 17.11
CA SER A 123 -1.08 -19.07 16.02
C SER A 123 -2.11 -20.14 16.42
N GLY A 124 -3.06 -20.49 15.53
CA GLY A 124 -3.94 -21.66 15.71
C GLY A 124 -5.40 -21.41 16.09
N GLY A 125 -6.03 -20.33 15.61
CA GLY A 125 -7.47 -20.08 15.74
C GLY A 125 -8.06 -19.38 14.51
N ALA A 126 -9.37 -19.14 14.50
CA ALA A 126 -10.04 -18.38 13.42
C ALA A 126 -9.49 -16.95 13.23
N ASP A 127 -8.80 -16.43 14.25
CA ASP A 127 -8.17 -15.11 14.29
C ASP A 127 -6.63 -15.15 14.16
N ALA A 128 -6.04 -16.31 13.86
CA ALA A 128 -4.59 -16.45 13.78
C ALA A 128 -3.98 -15.56 12.69
N ALA A 129 -2.84 -14.95 13.00
CA ALA A 129 -2.02 -14.31 12.00
C ALA A 129 -1.37 -15.37 11.10
N GLY A 130 -1.62 -15.28 9.80
CA GLY A 130 -1.00 -16.14 8.79
C GLY A 130 -2.05 -16.81 7.92
N ARG A 131 -1.79 -16.78 6.61
CA ARG A 131 -2.53 -17.59 5.62
C ARG A 131 -1.55 -18.57 4.99
N PHE A 132 -2.05 -19.59 4.29
CA PHE A 132 -1.21 -20.43 3.42
C PHE A 132 0.00 -21.14 4.09
N ASN A 133 -0.19 -21.76 5.27
CA ASN A 133 0.84 -22.53 5.97
C ASN A 133 2.11 -21.74 6.37
N GLN A 134 2.04 -20.41 6.44
CA GLN A 134 3.12 -19.58 6.99
C GLN A 134 3.31 -19.89 8.49
N LYS A 135 4.56 -20.03 8.94
CA LYS A 135 4.94 -20.25 10.35
C LYS A 135 5.25 -18.93 11.05
N HIS A 136 4.40 -17.93 10.84
CA HIS A 136 4.53 -16.67 11.56
C HIS A 136 4.20 -16.85 13.04
N HIS A 137 5.01 -16.25 13.91
CA HIS A 137 4.81 -16.26 15.35
C HIS A 137 4.73 -14.84 15.93
N PRO A 138 3.97 -14.62 17.01
CA PRO A 138 3.81 -13.30 17.63
C PRO A 138 5.11 -12.59 18.01
N GLU A 139 6.14 -13.36 18.38
CA GLU A 139 7.47 -12.85 18.74
C GLU A 139 8.32 -12.43 17.54
N HIS A 140 7.90 -12.77 16.32
CA HIS A 140 8.64 -12.39 15.13
C HIS A 140 8.64 -10.88 14.92
N LYS A 141 9.78 -10.38 14.44
CA LYS A 141 10.01 -8.97 14.18
C LYS A 141 9.43 -8.56 12.84
N MET A 142 8.64 -7.50 12.87
CA MET A 142 8.09 -6.86 11.69
C MET A 142 8.96 -5.65 11.32
N LYS A 143 9.22 -5.48 10.03
CA LYS A 143 9.92 -4.30 9.48
C LYS A 143 9.00 -3.55 8.54
N GLU A 144 8.89 -2.23 8.73
CA GLU A 144 8.21 -1.37 7.77
C GLU A 144 9.03 -1.27 6.47
N MET A 145 8.36 -1.53 5.35
CA MET A 145 8.93 -1.48 4.01
C MET A 145 8.74 -0.08 3.45
N LYS A 146 9.84 0.66 3.30
CA LYS A 146 9.86 2.01 2.70
C LYS A 146 9.95 2.00 1.17
N GLU A 147 10.32 0.87 0.59
CA GLU A 147 10.52 0.71 -0.85
C GLU A 147 9.19 0.58 -1.58
N LYS A 148 9.10 1.21 -2.75
CA LYS A 148 7.87 1.35 -3.53
C LYS A 148 7.67 0.28 -4.59
N TRP A 149 8.73 -0.45 -4.94
CA TRP A 149 8.71 -1.38 -6.08
C TRP A 149 9.28 -2.77 -5.71
N ILE A 150 8.37 -3.74 -5.86
CA ILE A 150 8.52 -5.17 -6.21
C ILE A 150 9.44 -6.08 -5.36
N GLN A 151 8.82 -7.02 -4.63
CA GLN A 151 9.40 -8.35 -4.40
C GLN A 151 9.08 -9.29 -5.57
N THR A 152 9.72 -9.01 -6.71
CA THR A 152 10.11 -9.99 -7.74
C THR A 152 11.41 -9.47 -8.29
N ALA A 153 12.43 -9.44 -7.43
CA ALA A 153 13.79 -9.63 -7.88
C ALA A 153 13.95 -11.08 -8.37
N ASN A 154 13.25 -11.41 -9.46
CA ASN A 154 13.79 -12.30 -10.46
C ASN A 154 13.68 -11.59 -11.82
N PRO A 155 14.74 -10.91 -12.27
CA PRO A 155 14.77 -10.16 -13.52
C PRO A 155 14.69 -11.03 -14.80
N THR A 156 14.36 -12.33 -14.70
CA THR A 156 14.22 -13.22 -15.85
C THR A 156 12.77 -13.56 -16.23
N ILE A 157 11.77 -13.11 -15.47
CA ILE A 157 10.37 -13.34 -15.82
C ILE A 157 9.83 -12.06 -16.47
N PRO A 158 9.61 -12.03 -17.79
CA PRO A 158 9.06 -10.85 -18.43
C PRO A 158 7.65 -10.60 -17.89
N LEU A 159 7.36 -9.35 -17.52
CA LEU A 159 6.02 -8.87 -17.22
C LEU A 159 5.20 -8.84 -18.53
N THR A 160 4.89 -10.02 -19.05
CA THR A 160 3.90 -10.16 -20.12
C THR A 160 2.58 -10.49 -19.49
N ASN A 161 1.60 -9.62 -19.76
CA ASN A 161 0.16 -9.87 -19.70
C ASN A 161 -0.19 -11.35 -19.57
N HIS A 162 -0.50 -11.81 -18.36
CA HIS A 162 -1.40 -12.93 -18.03
C HIS A 162 -1.24 -13.23 -16.55
N GLN A 163 -2.12 -12.67 -15.71
CA GLN A 163 -2.60 -13.35 -14.50
C GLN A 163 -3.86 -12.64 -13.97
N TYR A 164 -4.87 -12.55 -14.83
CA TYR A 164 -6.26 -12.70 -14.40
C TYR A 164 -6.60 -14.18 -14.53
N VAL A 165 -6.42 -14.99 -13.49
CA VAL A 165 -7.08 -16.30 -13.41
C VAL A 165 -7.29 -16.67 -11.94
N TRP A 166 -8.58 -16.61 -11.55
CA TRP A 166 -9.33 -17.19 -10.42
C TRP A 166 -8.62 -17.52 -9.11
#